data_AF-A0A024FKS8-F1
#
_entry.id   AF-A0A024FKS8-F1
#
_cell.length_a   1.000
_cell.length_b   1.000
_cell.length_c   1.000
_cell.angle_alpha   90.00
_cell.angle_beta   90.00
_cell.angle_gamma   90.00
#
_symmetry.space_group_name_H-M   'P 1'
#
loop_
_entity.id
_entity.type
_entity.pdbx_description
1 polymer ?
#
loop_
_entity_poly.entity_id
_entity_poly.type
_entity_poly.pdbx_seq_one_letter_code
_entity_poly.pdbx_strand_id
1 'polypeptide(L)'
;MKSINLKPILIFSILIITFQSCSNDDSFTDNSDSSEDFDETIVVTNSTTQLIAEWGQLWLTLDQYTVGMRPNTVTRSLAYIHLTGFETAIPFMDNYTTNTQRLNGFNINTNVYDDDVNLDLALNTTYAIAIDHFMHSLEPGIRQNISTFQNEKEVSLIEGLSETEIENSERWGRHVAQRVISYSQSDRDAEEQIVDQKPNSYVAPVGTGLWSANVGEDAWFPYWREIRTFAITPEKTSSIDFDSALQYSTDTSSEYYNQMNKVYQINGAAANGNEDLWIAEFWADDVEGLMISPPGRQYSITNQLIEQYDLDYDKALELLLRLGFALNDAAVSAWDDKYTYNKERPSNYITEYIDADLRQTYLGLLMALILPFQVIHLVMLHLLVCLQVYLYHFLRPII
;
A
#
# COMPACT_ATOMS: atom_id res chain seq x y z
N MET A 1 25.43 65.59 -44.70
CA MET A 1 25.01 64.63 -45.74
C MET A 1 25.32 63.22 -45.27
N LYS A 2 24.29 62.36 -45.30
CA LYS A 2 24.29 60.88 -45.36
C LYS A 2 25.64 60.14 -45.13
N SER A 3 25.73 59.51 -43.96
CA SER A 3 25.75 58.06 -43.74
C SER A 3 26.83 57.18 -44.44
N ILE A 4 27.53 56.38 -43.61
CA ILE A 4 27.70 54.91 -43.68
C ILE A 4 29.15 54.38 -43.61
N ASN A 5 29.28 53.33 -42.77
CA ASN A 5 30.28 52.25 -42.67
C ASN A 5 31.57 52.48 -41.86
N LEU A 6 31.48 52.24 -40.55
CA LEU A 6 32.59 51.69 -39.77
C LEU A 6 32.57 50.14 -39.85
N LYS A 7 33.67 49.55 -40.31
CA LYS A 7 34.10 48.19 -39.95
C LYS A 7 35.06 48.28 -38.76
N PRO A 8 35.04 47.31 -37.85
CA PRO A 8 36.27 46.57 -37.55
C PRO A 8 35.99 45.06 -37.52
N ILE A 9 36.68 44.26 -38.35
CA ILE A 9 37.92 43.53 -38.04
C ILE A 9 37.74 42.56 -36.87
N LEU A 10 37.59 41.30 -37.27
CA LEU A 10 37.67 40.05 -36.51
C LEU A 10 38.83 40.05 -35.51
N ILE A 11 38.54 39.75 -34.25
CA ILE A 11 39.46 39.06 -33.34
C ILE A 11 38.87 37.67 -33.11
N PHE A 12 39.59 36.67 -33.60
CA PHE A 12 39.29 35.26 -33.50
C PHE A 12 39.85 34.78 -32.16
N SER A 13 38.99 34.53 -31.17
CA SER A 13 39.35 33.76 -29.98
C SER A 13 38.59 32.45 -30.04
N ILE A 14 39.22 31.46 -30.66
CA ILE A 14 38.87 30.05 -30.52
C ILE A 14 39.13 29.68 -29.06
N LEU A 15 38.06 29.50 -28.27
CA LEU A 15 38.13 28.72 -27.04
C LEU A 15 37.63 27.32 -27.38
N ILE A 16 38.58 26.40 -27.58
CA ILE A 16 38.31 24.96 -27.65
C ILE A 16 37.79 24.56 -26.27
N ILE A 17 36.48 24.37 -26.16
CA ILE A 17 35.90 23.61 -25.04
C ILE A 17 36.11 22.15 -25.40
N THR A 18 37.19 21.57 -24.88
CA THR A 18 37.34 20.13 -24.80
C THR A 18 36.24 19.60 -23.91
N PHE A 19 35.25 18.92 -24.48
CA PHE A 19 34.44 17.96 -23.75
C PHE A 19 35.39 16.84 -23.27
N GLN A 20 35.85 16.91 -22.02
CA GLN A 20 36.35 15.73 -21.35
C GLN A 20 35.14 14.84 -21.04
N SER A 21 34.93 13.87 -21.91
CA SER A 21 34.32 12.60 -21.56
C SER A 21 35.21 11.96 -20.49
N CYS A 22 34.73 11.93 -19.25
CA CYS A 22 35.26 11.01 -18.25
C CYS A 22 34.54 9.68 -18.46
N SER A 23 35.13 8.82 -19.30
CA SER A 23 35.06 7.39 -19.12
C SER A 23 35.99 7.05 -17.96
N ASN A 24 35.46 6.55 -16.85
CA ASN A 24 36.17 5.58 -16.03
C ASN A 24 35.16 4.51 -15.67
N ASP A 25 35.24 3.39 -16.38
CA ASP A 25 34.80 2.10 -15.89
C ASP A 25 35.62 1.81 -14.63
N ASP A 26 35.09 2.15 -13.46
CA ASP A 26 35.63 1.63 -12.22
C ASP A 26 35.18 0.18 -12.11
N SER A 27 36.14 -0.69 -12.42
CA SER A 27 36.11 -2.12 -12.18
C SER A 27 35.50 -2.40 -10.80
N PHE A 28 34.41 -3.16 -10.80
CA PHE A 28 33.91 -3.88 -9.64
C PHE A 28 35.04 -4.76 -9.09
N THR A 29 35.82 -4.23 -8.16
CA THR A 29 36.72 -5.03 -7.34
C THR A 29 35.89 -5.58 -6.20
N ASP A 30 35.65 -6.89 -6.22
CA ASP A 30 35.22 -7.70 -5.08
C ASP A 30 36.01 -7.32 -3.84
N ASN A 31 35.37 -6.60 -2.94
CA ASN A 31 35.77 -6.54 -1.55
C ASN A 31 34.62 -7.14 -0.74
N SER A 32 34.66 -8.46 -0.64
CA SER A 32 33.89 -9.25 0.31
C SER A 32 34.41 -8.95 1.72
N ASP A 33 33.90 -7.90 2.35
CA ASP A 33 33.76 -7.76 3.81
C ASP A 33 33.14 -6.40 4.14
N SER A 34 31.81 -6.34 4.03
CA SER A 34 30.93 -5.47 4.82
C SER A 34 29.50 -5.78 4.38
N SER A 35 28.88 -6.74 5.06
CA SER A 35 27.44 -6.71 5.23
C SER A 35 27.13 -5.47 6.07
N GLU A 36 27.01 -4.31 5.42
CA GLU A 36 26.24 -3.23 5.97
C GLU A 36 24.79 -3.72 5.98
N ASP A 37 24.39 -4.22 7.15
CA ASP A 37 22.99 -4.44 7.51
C ASP A 37 22.28 -3.11 7.25
N PHE A 38 21.41 -3.06 6.24
CA PHE A 38 20.49 -1.93 6.07
C PHE A 38 19.42 -2.04 7.17
N ASP A 39 19.84 -1.79 8.40
CA ASP A 39 18.95 -1.49 9.53
C ASP A 39 18.62 0.00 9.45
N GLU A 40 17.82 0.39 8.46
CA GLU A 40 17.20 1.72 8.41
C GLU A 40 16.12 1.78 9.50
N THR A 41 16.56 1.92 10.74
CA THR A 41 15.72 2.37 11.84
C THR A 41 15.26 3.78 11.51
N ILE A 42 13.96 3.96 11.34
CA ILE A 42 13.35 5.29 11.16
C ILE A 42 13.73 6.14 12.36
N VAL A 43 14.28 7.34 12.13
CA VAL A 43 14.63 8.29 13.21
C VAL A 43 13.88 9.60 13.05
N VAL A 44 12.99 9.88 14.01
CA VAL A 44 12.25 11.15 14.11
C VAL A 44 12.50 11.83 15.45
N THR A 45 12.33 13.16 15.49
CA THR A 45 12.64 13.95 16.69
C THR A 45 11.60 13.81 17.80
N ASN A 46 10.33 13.61 17.41
CA ASN A 46 9.21 13.44 18.33
C ASN A 46 9.12 11.99 18.84
N SER A 47 9.23 11.77 20.15
CA SER A 47 9.28 10.42 20.75
C SER A 47 8.02 9.59 20.55
N THR A 48 6.84 10.22 20.56
CA THR A 48 5.57 9.56 20.25
C THR A 48 5.53 9.11 18.79
N THR A 49 6.03 9.96 17.89
CA THR A 49 6.15 9.62 16.46
C THR A 49 7.15 8.49 16.25
N GLN A 50 8.25 8.49 17.00
CA GLN A 50 9.23 7.41 16.98
C GLN A 50 8.57 6.07 17.36
N LEU A 51 7.79 6.03 18.44
CA LEU A 51 7.03 4.84 18.85
C LEU A 51 6.07 4.37 17.75
N ILE A 52 5.35 5.29 17.09
CA ILE A 52 4.44 4.97 15.97
C ILE A 52 5.20 4.36 14.80
N ALA A 53 6.34 4.95 14.43
CA ALA A 53 7.19 4.48 13.33
C ALA A 53 7.77 3.08 13.60
N GLU A 54 8.20 2.81 14.84
CA GLU A 54 8.72 1.50 15.24
C GLU A 54 7.64 0.41 15.23
N TRP A 55 6.43 0.72 15.72
CA TRP A 55 5.26 -0.17 15.55
C TRP A 55 4.95 -0.42 14.06
N GLY A 56 5.15 0.59 13.22
CA GLY A 56 5.04 0.47 11.77
C GLY A 56 6.09 -0.42 11.13
N GLN A 57 7.33 -0.36 11.60
CA GLN A 57 8.40 -1.24 11.15
C GLN A 57 8.14 -2.70 11.53
N LEU A 58 7.65 -2.93 12.75
CA LEU A 58 7.18 -4.26 13.15
C LEU A 58 6.06 -4.73 12.22
N TRP A 59 5.07 -3.89 11.94
CA TRP A 59 3.96 -4.24 11.05
C TRP A 59 4.45 -4.65 9.65
N LEU A 60 5.41 -3.93 9.07
CA LEU A 60 5.99 -4.28 7.75
C LEU A 60 6.66 -5.66 7.78
N THR A 61 7.35 -5.97 8.87
CA THR A 61 7.92 -7.30 9.09
C THR A 61 6.83 -8.38 9.19
N LEU A 62 5.73 -8.10 9.90
CA LEU A 62 4.61 -9.03 10.04
C LEU A 62 3.91 -9.27 8.69
N ASP A 63 3.71 -8.22 7.89
CA ASP A 63 3.06 -8.27 6.57
C ASP A 63 3.78 -9.21 5.60
N GLN A 64 5.12 -9.24 5.65
CA GLN A 64 5.92 -10.19 4.88
C GLN A 64 5.52 -11.65 5.11
N TYR A 65 5.08 -11.98 6.33
CA TYR A 65 4.73 -13.35 6.75
C TYR A 65 3.23 -13.56 7.01
N THR A 66 2.37 -12.70 6.44
CA THR A 66 0.93 -12.99 6.41
C THR A 66 0.62 -14.12 5.44
N VAL A 67 -0.36 -14.96 5.77
CA VAL A 67 -0.80 -16.07 4.91
C VAL A 67 -2.23 -15.85 4.45
N GLY A 68 -2.44 -15.69 3.14
CA GLY A 68 -3.78 -15.54 2.53
C GLY A 68 -4.44 -14.18 2.78
N MET A 69 -3.73 -13.20 3.33
CA MET A 69 -4.31 -11.87 3.58
C MET A 69 -4.27 -10.95 2.35
N ARG A 70 -3.41 -11.26 1.38
CA ARG A 70 -3.02 -10.32 0.33
C ARG A 70 -4.01 -10.21 -0.83
N PRO A 71 -4.17 -9.01 -1.41
CA PRO A 71 -3.85 -7.71 -0.83
C PRO A 71 -5.00 -7.17 0.03
N ASN A 72 -6.21 -7.69 -0.16
CA ASN A 72 -7.46 -7.13 0.33
C ASN A 72 -7.55 -7.06 1.85
N THR A 73 -7.33 -8.19 2.53
CA THR A 73 -7.42 -8.20 3.99
C THR A 73 -6.33 -7.36 4.64
N VAL A 74 -5.17 -7.20 3.98
CA VAL A 74 -4.11 -6.28 4.42
C VAL A 74 -4.58 -4.82 4.36
N THR A 75 -5.24 -4.39 3.28
CA THR A 75 -5.77 -3.01 3.20
C THR A 75 -6.79 -2.70 4.31
N ARG A 76 -7.68 -3.66 4.60
CA ARG A 76 -8.64 -3.55 5.70
C ARG A 76 -7.93 -3.51 7.06
N SER A 77 -6.89 -4.32 7.25
CA SER A 77 -6.07 -4.33 8.46
C SER A 77 -5.46 -2.95 8.74
N LEU A 78 -4.81 -2.34 7.74
CA LEU A 78 -4.22 -1.00 7.86
C LEU A 78 -5.27 0.06 8.21
N ALA A 79 -6.44 0.04 7.57
CA ALA A 79 -7.52 0.99 7.86
C ALA A 79 -7.93 0.98 9.34
N TYR A 80 -8.15 -0.20 9.91
CA TYR A 80 -8.60 -0.31 11.30
C TYR A 80 -7.45 -0.13 12.30
N ILE A 81 -6.23 -0.59 12.02
CA ILE A 81 -5.06 -0.34 12.88
C ILE A 81 -4.82 1.16 13.04
N HIS A 82 -4.83 1.91 11.94
CA HIS A 82 -4.60 3.35 11.99
C HIS A 82 -5.79 4.15 12.52
N LEU A 83 -7.03 3.69 12.31
CA LEU A 83 -8.19 4.21 13.04
C LEU A 83 -8.01 4.05 14.56
N THR A 84 -7.45 2.92 14.99
CA THR A 84 -7.23 2.68 16.42
C THR A 84 -6.18 3.62 17.00
N GLY A 85 -5.01 3.74 16.35
CA GLY A 85 -3.96 4.68 16.79
C GLY A 85 -4.44 6.13 16.84
N PHE A 86 -5.12 6.58 15.77
CA PHE A 86 -5.66 7.94 15.68
C PHE A 86 -6.66 8.25 16.80
N GLU A 87 -7.63 7.36 17.04
CA GLU A 87 -8.64 7.60 18.07
C GLU A 87 -8.08 7.51 19.50
N THR A 88 -7.01 6.73 19.73
CA THR A 88 -6.31 6.70 21.02
C THR A 88 -5.67 8.05 21.32
N ALA A 89 -5.13 8.74 20.30
CA ALA A 89 -4.44 10.02 20.45
C ALA A 89 -5.37 11.25 20.43
N ILE A 90 -6.63 11.12 20.01
CA ILE A 90 -7.58 12.25 19.93
C ILE A 90 -7.62 13.14 21.19
N PRO A 91 -7.62 12.62 22.43
CA PRO A 91 -7.62 13.48 23.62
C PRO A 91 -6.39 14.39 23.76
N PHE A 92 -5.30 14.07 23.04
CA PHE A 92 -4.02 14.77 23.07
C PHE A 92 -3.79 15.68 21.85
N MET A 93 -4.69 15.63 20.86
CA MET A 93 -4.50 16.29 19.56
C MET A 93 -5.36 17.56 19.43
N ASP A 94 -4.70 18.72 19.32
CA ASP A 94 -5.37 20.00 19.12
C ASP A 94 -5.98 20.11 17.72
N ASN A 95 -7.22 20.61 17.61
CA ASN A 95 -7.96 20.80 16.36
C ASN A 95 -8.36 19.51 15.61
N TYR A 96 -8.15 18.34 16.21
CA TYR A 96 -8.62 17.08 15.68
C TYR A 96 -9.97 16.67 16.29
N THR A 97 -10.71 15.85 15.56
CA THR A 97 -12.03 15.37 15.99
C THR A 97 -12.17 13.90 15.69
N THR A 98 -12.74 13.18 16.66
CA THR A 98 -13.08 11.77 16.55
C THR A 98 -13.88 11.43 15.29
N ASN A 99 -13.64 10.24 14.74
CA ASN A 99 -14.38 9.67 13.63
C ASN A 99 -15.75 9.09 14.03
N THR A 100 -16.12 9.10 15.30
CA THR A 100 -17.46 8.66 15.76
C THR A 100 -18.61 9.43 15.12
N GLN A 101 -18.38 10.66 14.65
CA GLN A 101 -19.38 11.43 13.91
C GLN A 101 -19.37 11.17 12.39
N ARG A 102 -18.28 10.60 11.87
CA ARG A 102 -18.08 10.34 10.43
C ARG A 102 -18.42 8.90 10.04
N LEU A 103 -18.22 7.97 10.97
CA LEU A 103 -18.38 6.54 10.76
C LEU A 103 -19.65 6.06 11.45
N ASN A 104 -20.65 5.69 10.65
CA ASN A 104 -21.95 5.27 11.16
C ASN A 104 -21.83 4.01 12.03
N GLY A 105 -22.33 4.08 13.27
CA GLY A 105 -22.25 2.96 14.22
C GLY A 105 -20.91 2.84 14.95
N PHE A 106 -19.90 3.64 14.60
CA PHE A 106 -18.66 3.73 15.35
C PHE A 106 -18.84 4.61 16.59
N ASN A 107 -18.37 4.12 17.74
CA ASN A 107 -18.51 4.85 19.00
C ASN A 107 -17.32 4.55 19.92
N ILE A 108 -16.84 5.57 20.62
CA ILE A 108 -15.87 5.49 21.71
C ILE A 108 -16.51 6.16 22.92
N ASN A 109 -16.61 5.42 24.03
CA ASN A 109 -17.06 6.00 25.29
C ASN A 109 -15.92 6.79 25.91
N THR A 110 -15.93 8.11 25.78
CA THR A 110 -14.91 9.00 26.33
C THR A 110 -14.95 9.10 27.86
N ASN A 111 -16.02 8.61 28.52
CA ASN A 111 -16.05 8.55 29.99
C ASN A 111 -15.08 7.50 30.58
N VAL A 112 -14.40 6.72 29.72
CA VAL A 112 -13.33 5.79 30.13
C VAL A 112 -11.96 6.47 30.13
N TYR A 113 -11.86 7.66 29.53
CA TYR A 113 -10.65 8.47 29.57
C TYR A 113 -10.54 9.18 30.92
N ASP A 114 -9.36 9.13 31.53
CA ASP A 114 -9.02 9.78 32.80
C ASP A 114 -7.98 10.88 32.60
N ASP A 115 -7.84 11.77 33.59
CA ASP A 115 -6.99 12.98 33.48
C ASP A 115 -5.48 12.67 33.45
N ASP A 116 -5.05 11.48 33.87
CA ASP A 116 -3.66 11.05 34.06
C ASP A 116 -3.26 9.90 33.11
N VAL A 117 -3.69 9.99 31.85
CA VAL A 117 -3.29 9.06 30.78
C VAL A 117 -1.99 9.52 30.13
N ASN A 118 -1.01 8.62 30.04
CA ASN A 118 0.19 8.74 29.21
C ASN A 118 -0.10 8.25 27.79
N LEU A 119 0.09 9.12 26.80
CA LEU A 119 -0.21 8.83 25.40
C LEU A 119 0.61 7.66 24.84
N ASP A 120 1.92 7.63 25.10
CA ASP A 120 2.82 6.62 24.51
C ASP A 120 2.49 5.22 25.04
N LEU A 121 2.24 5.08 26.35
CA LEU A 121 1.82 3.82 26.95
C LEU A 121 0.43 3.37 26.45
N ALA A 122 -0.51 4.32 26.29
CA ALA A 122 -1.81 4.03 25.71
C ALA A 122 -1.69 3.55 24.25
N LEU A 123 -0.88 4.21 23.42
CA LEU A 123 -0.60 3.81 22.05
C LEU A 123 0.08 2.44 21.97
N ASN A 124 1.08 2.18 22.82
CA ASN A 124 1.75 0.88 22.88
C ASN A 124 0.75 -0.26 23.16
N THR A 125 -0.12 -0.06 24.17
CA THR A 125 -1.19 -1.00 24.51
C THR A 125 -2.18 -1.18 23.35
N THR A 126 -2.60 -0.07 22.73
CA THR A 126 -3.53 -0.07 21.62
C THR A 126 -2.99 -0.83 20.41
N TYR A 127 -1.75 -0.52 19.98
CA TYR A 127 -1.16 -1.13 18.79
C TYR A 127 -0.94 -2.62 18.97
N ALA A 128 -0.48 -3.06 20.14
CA ALA A 128 -0.35 -4.49 20.41
C ALA A 128 -1.66 -5.26 20.21
N ILE A 129 -2.77 -4.74 20.74
CA ILE A 129 -4.09 -5.35 20.61
C ILE A 129 -4.60 -5.28 19.17
N ALA A 130 -4.49 -4.10 18.54
CA ALA A 130 -5.01 -3.89 17.19
C ALA A 130 -4.24 -4.72 16.15
N ILE A 131 -2.91 -4.71 16.20
CA ILE A 131 -2.06 -5.45 15.26
C ILE A 131 -2.24 -6.96 15.45
N ASP A 132 -2.28 -7.46 16.69
CA ASP A 132 -2.55 -8.89 16.96
C ASP A 132 -3.91 -9.32 16.38
N HIS A 133 -4.94 -8.50 16.54
CA HIS A 133 -6.26 -8.80 16.01
C HIS A 133 -6.33 -8.75 14.48
N PHE A 134 -5.87 -7.66 13.87
CA PHE A 134 -6.07 -7.41 12.44
C PHE A 134 -5.07 -8.19 11.57
N MET A 135 -3.87 -8.50 12.08
CA MET A 135 -2.93 -9.46 11.48
C MET A 135 -3.29 -10.89 11.92
N HIS A 136 -4.53 -11.29 11.61
CA HIS A 136 -5.16 -12.53 12.08
C HIS A 136 -4.53 -13.82 11.50
N SER A 137 -3.88 -13.76 10.35
CA SER A 137 -3.24 -14.91 9.70
C SER A 137 -1.76 -14.66 9.45
N LEU A 138 -0.91 -15.27 10.29
CA LEU A 138 0.55 -15.14 10.28
C LEU A 138 1.19 -16.53 10.29
N GLU A 139 2.38 -16.65 9.70
CA GLU A 139 3.18 -17.87 9.81
C GLU A 139 3.46 -18.25 11.28
N PRO A 140 3.61 -19.56 11.59
CA PRO A 140 3.92 -20.01 12.94
C PRO A 140 5.21 -19.37 13.48
N GLY A 141 5.15 -18.83 14.70
CA GLY A 141 6.31 -18.19 15.31
C GLY A 141 6.58 -16.76 14.81
N ILE A 142 5.64 -16.10 14.15
CA ILE A 142 5.74 -14.65 13.87
C ILE A 142 4.94 -13.83 14.87
N ARG A 143 3.77 -14.31 15.28
CA ARG A 143 2.81 -13.59 16.15
C ARG A 143 3.41 -13.13 17.49
N GLN A 144 4.31 -13.90 18.10
CA GLN A 144 4.89 -13.53 19.40
C GLN A 144 5.73 -12.25 19.36
N ASN A 145 6.22 -11.85 18.17
CA ASN A 145 6.97 -10.61 18.01
C ASN A 145 6.16 -9.39 18.44
N ILE A 146 4.82 -9.45 18.33
CA ILE A 146 3.91 -8.40 18.79
C ILE A 146 4.01 -8.23 20.31
N SER A 147 3.87 -9.32 21.06
CA SER A 147 3.95 -9.27 22.52
C SER A 147 5.37 -8.96 23.02
N THR A 148 6.41 -9.46 22.33
CA THR A 148 7.80 -9.14 22.65
C THR A 148 8.04 -7.64 22.54
N PHE A 149 7.67 -7.06 21.40
CA PHE A 149 7.85 -5.63 21.14
C PHE A 149 7.04 -4.76 22.12
N GLN A 150 5.78 -5.12 22.39
CA GLN A 150 4.96 -4.43 23.39
C GLN A 150 5.67 -4.37 24.74
N ASN A 151 6.14 -5.51 25.25
CA ASN A 151 6.78 -5.61 26.56
C ASN A 151 8.11 -4.85 26.60
N GLU A 152 8.90 -4.90 25.52
CA GLU A 152 10.16 -4.16 25.40
C GLU A 152 9.94 -2.64 25.49
N LYS A 153 8.92 -2.11 24.80
CA LYS A 153 8.57 -0.68 24.87
C LYS A 153 8.00 -0.31 26.23
N GLU A 154 7.12 -1.14 26.78
CA GLU A 154 6.47 -0.91 28.08
C GLU A 154 7.49 -0.67 29.19
N VAL A 155 8.58 -1.45 29.27
CA VAL A 155 9.64 -1.27 30.27
C VAL A 155 10.16 0.17 30.33
N SER A 156 10.36 0.80 29.16
CA SER A 156 10.83 2.19 29.09
C SER A 156 9.71 3.22 29.31
N LEU A 157 8.50 2.93 28.82
CA LEU A 157 7.37 3.85 28.85
C LEU A 157 6.78 4.03 30.25
N ILE A 158 6.93 3.04 31.14
CA ILE A 158 6.47 3.14 32.53
C ILE A 158 7.44 3.87 33.46
N GLU A 159 8.65 4.19 33.01
CA GLU A 159 9.64 4.85 33.85
C GLU A 159 9.15 6.23 34.33
N GLY A 160 9.03 6.40 35.64
CA GLY A 160 8.58 7.66 36.25
C GLY A 160 7.07 7.86 36.31
N LEU A 161 6.26 6.92 35.78
CA LEU A 161 4.81 6.93 35.92
C LEU A 161 4.37 6.32 37.25
N SER A 162 3.27 6.81 37.82
CA SER A 162 2.60 6.14 38.93
C SER A 162 1.82 4.90 38.48
N GLU A 163 1.52 3.99 39.42
CA GLU A 163 0.71 2.80 39.15
C GLU A 163 -0.67 3.17 38.58
N THR A 164 -1.27 4.27 39.05
CA THR A 164 -2.56 4.77 38.53
C THR A 164 -2.44 5.31 37.11
N GLU A 165 -1.38 6.07 36.78
CA GLU A 165 -1.13 6.53 35.40
C GLU A 165 -0.94 5.34 34.45
N ILE A 166 -0.20 4.31 34.88
CA ILE A 166 0.00 3.08 34.09
C ILE A 166 -1.33 2.38 33.82
N GLU A 167 -2.10 2.10 34.88
CA GLU A 167 -3.40 1.43 34.79
C GLU A 167 -4.40 2.21 33.91
N ASN A 168 -4.46 3.54 34.06
CA ASN A 168 -5.36 4.38 33.30
C ASN A 168 -4.96 4.46 31.82
N SER A 169 -3.66 4.49 31.52
CA SER A 169 -3.13 4.49 30.15
C SER A 169 -3.43 3.20 29.41
N GLU A 170 -3.14 2.06 30.03
CA GLU A 170 -3.46 0.75 29.46
C GLU A 170 -4.98 0.55 29.33
N ARG A 171 -5.76 1.00 30.31
CA ARG A 171 -7.23 0.94 30.27
C ARG A 171 -7.77 1.73 29.08
N TRP A 172 -7.28 2.95 28.86
CA TRP A 172 -7.67 3.77 27.73
C TRP A 172 -7.31 3.08 26.40
N GLY A 173 -6.05 2.65 26.26
CA GLY A 173 -5.59 2.02 25.03
C GLY A 173 -6.34 0.73 24.69
N ARG A 174 -6.63 -0.11 25.69
CA ARG A 174 -7.43 -1.33 25.55
C ARG A 174 -8.88 -1.04 25.17
N HIS A 175 -9.48 -0.02 25.78
CA HIS A 175 -10.86 0.38 25.48
C HIS A 175 -11.00 0.84 24.02
N VAL A 176 -10.12 1.72 23.55
CA VAL A 176 -10.18 2.19 22.14
C VAL A 176 -10.00 1.01 21.18
N ALA A 177 -9.00 0.15 21.40
CA ALA A 177 -8.79 -1.05 20.58
C ALA A 177 -10.02 -1.96 20.51
N GLN A 178 -10.64 -2.24 21.66
CA GLN A 178 -11.86 -3.06 21.70
C GLN A 178 -13.04 -2.40 20.99
N ARG A 179 -13.17 -1.08 21.04
CA ARG A 179 -14.23 -0.34 20.33
C ARG A 179 -14.03 -0.40 18.82
N VAL A 180 -12.80 -0.25 18.34
CA VAL A 180 -12.49 -0.35 16.90
C VAL A 180 -12.67 -1.78 16.40
N ILE A 181 -12.20 -2.79 17.14
CA ILE A 181 -12.42 -4.21 16.81
C ILE A 181 -13.92 -4.55 16.78
N SER A 182 -14.69 -4.08 17.77
CA SER A 182 -16.15 -4.30 17.76
C SER A 182 -16.82 -3.65 16.55
N TYR A 183 -16.34 -2.48 16.15
CA TYR A 183 -16.83 -1.79 14.97
C TYR A 183 -16.44 -2.52 13.68
N SER A 184 -15.22 -3.04 13.55
CA SER A 184 -14.81 -3.83 12.39
C SER A 184 -15.65 -5.11 12.26
N GLN A 185 -15.89 -5.81 13.38
CA GLN A 185 -16.67 -7.05 13.40
C GLN A 185 -18.16 -6.89 13.05
N SER A 186 -18.67 -5.65 13.07
CA SER A 186 -20.02 -5.35 12.60
C SER A 186 -20.15 -5.33 11.07
N ASP A 187 -19.03 -5.30 10.35
CA ASP A 187 -18.96 -5.46 8.89
C ASP A 187 -18.97 -6.96 8.55
N ARG A 188 -20.17 -7.54 8.53
CA ARG A 188 -20.35 -9.01 8.42
C ARG A 188 -19.85 -9.57 7.10
N ASP A 189 -20.00 -8.81 6.01
CA ASP A 189 -19.55 -9.21 4.68
C ASP A 189 -18.02 -9.32 4.63
N ALA A 190 -17.32 -8.44 5.36
CA ALA A 190 -15.87 -8.55 5.52
C ALA A 190 -15.47 -9.73 6.40
N GLU A 191 -16.13 -9.91 7.56
CA GLU A 191 -15.77 -10.98 8.50
C GLU A 191 -15.96 -12.39 7.91
N GLU A 192 -16.89 -12.56 6.96
CA GLU A 192 -17.02 -13.80 6.20
C GLU A 192 -15.85 -14.00 5.23
N GLN A 193 -15.50 -12.96 4.46
CA GLN A 193 -14.49 -13.04 3.41
C GLN A 193 -13.04 -13.09 3.91
N ILE A 194 -12.74 -12.58 5.11
CA ILE A 194 -11.39 -12.74 5.69
C ILE A 194 -11.11 -14.19 6.09
N VAL A 195 -12.16 -14.96 6.42
CA VAL A 195 -12.06 -16.38 6.77
C VAL A 195 -12.09 -17.26 5.52
N ASP A 196 -12.99 -16.96 4.58
CA ASP A 196 -13.10 -17.67 3.29
C ASP A 196 -12.80 -16.72 2.12
N GLN A 197 -11.50 -16.55 1.84
CA GLN A 197 -11.00 -15.67 0.79
C GLN A 197 -11.29 -16.21 -0.61
N LYS A 198 -11.67 -17.49 -0.72
CA LYS A 198 -11.83 -18.22 -1.98
C LYS A 198 -13.11 -19.08 -1.93
N PRO A 199 -14.28 -18.44 -1.78
CA PRO A 199 -15.49 -19.15 -1.47
C PRO A 199 -15.94 -20.03 -2.64
N ASN A 200 -16.19 -21.31 -2.34
CA ASN A 200 -16.71 -22.28 -3.32
C ASN A 200 -18.08 -21.90 -3.90
N SER A 201 -18.78 -20.93 -3.29
CA SER A 201 -20.04 -20.39 -3.77
C SER A 201 -19.88 -19.53 -5.02
N TYR A 202 -18.70 -18.96 -5.25
CA TYR A 202 -18.45 -18.14 -6.43
C TYR A 202 -18.28 -19.00 -7.68
N VAL A 203 -19.04 -18.66 -8.72
CA VAL A 203 -18.94 -19.28 -10.03
C VAL A 203 -18.61 -18.19 -11.04
N ALA A 204 -17.39 -18.24 -11.59
CA ALA A 204 -16.96 -17.29 -12.60
C ALA A 204 -17.84 -17.37 -13.86
N PRO A 205 -18.18 -16.25 -14.49
CA PRO A 205 -18.96 -16.26 -15.72
C PRO A 205 -18.14 -16.89 -16.86
N VAL A 206 -18.83 -17.68 -17.69
CA VAL A 206 -18.21 -18.40 -18.81
C VAL A 206 -18.51 -17.67 -20.10
N GLY A 207 -17.47 -17.31 -20.86
CA GLY A 207 -17.61 -16.64 -22.14
C GLY A 207 -16.26 -16.26 -22.75
N THR A 208 -16.26 -15.98 -24.04
CA THR A 208 -15.07 -15.51 -24.75
C THR A 208 -14.62 -14.15 -24.21
N GLY A 209 -13.32 -13.99 -23.94
CA GLY A 209 -12.76 -12.77 -23.38
C GLY A 209 -12.97 -12.58 -21.89
N LEU A 210 -13.60 -13.55 -21.22
CA LEU A 210 -13.81 -13.54 -19.77
C LEU A 210 -12.72 -14.33 -19.06
N TRP A 211 -12.40 -13.92 -17.84
CA TRP A 211 -11.47 -14.63 -16.97
C TRP A 211 -11.98 -16.05 -16.70
N SER A 212 -11.05 -16.99 -16.84
CA SER A 212 -11.20 -18.38 -16.45
C SER A 212 -10.03 -18.79 -15.57
N ALA A 213 -10.32 -19.60 -14.56
CA ALA A 213 -9.29 -20.17 -13.70
C ALA A 213 -8.42 -21.16 -14.47
N ASN A 214 -7.10 -21.03 -14.35
CA ASN A 214 -6.18 -22.10 -14.73
C ASN A 214 -6.31 -23.31 -13.77
N VAL A 215 -5.74 -24.45 -14.15
CA VAL A 215 -5.73 -25.64 -13.27
C VAL A 215 -5.00 -25.31 -11.97
N GLY A 216 -5.70 -25.41 -10.84
CA GLY A 216 -5.17 -25.09 -9.51
C GLY A 216 -5.17 -23.60 -9.16
N GLU A 217 -5.80 -22.75 -9.97
CA GLU A 217 -6.04 -21.34 -9.68
C GLU A 217 -7.44 -21.13 -9.11
N ASP A 218 -7.55 -20.30 -8.07
CA ASP A 218 -8.82 -19.94 -7.44
C ASP A 218 -9.14 -18.45 -7.67
N ALA A 219 -10.42 -18.09 -7.62
CA ALA A 219 -10.86 -16.70 -7.59
C ALA A 219 -10.77 -16.13 -6.16
N TRP A 220 -9.95 -15.11 -5.97
CA TRP A 220 -9.70 -14.49 -4.66
C TRP A 220 -10.60 -13.27 -4.41
N PHE A 221 -11.27 -13.26 -3.26
CA PHE A 221 -12.17 -12.22 -2.76
C PHE A 221 -13.28 -11.79 -3.73
N PRO A 222 -14.06 -12.72 -4.31
CA PRO A 222 -15.07 -12.40 -5.32
C PRO A 222 -16.20 -11.48 -4.87
N TYR A 223 -16.40 -11.31 -3.56
CA TYR A 223 -17.46 -10.48 -2.99
C TYR A 223 -16.92 -9.24 -2.28
N TRP A 224 -15.64 -8.86 -2.48
CA TRP A 224 -15.00 -7.80 -1.70
C TRP A 224 -15.66 -6.42 -1.88
N ARG A 225 -16.39 -6.24 -2.99
CA ARG A 225 -17.24 -5.07 -3.26
C ARG A 225 -18.30 -4.78 -2.18
N GLU A 226 -18.66 -5.78 -1.37
CA GLU A 226 -19.70 -5.66 -0.34
C GLU A 226 -19.16 -5.10 0.99
N ILE A 227 -17.84 -5.00 1.12
CA ILE A 227 -17.18 -4.57 2.35
C ILE A 227 -17.32 -3.07 2.57
N ARG A 228 -17.35 -2.68 3.85
CA ARG A 228 -17.45 -1.28 4.25
C ARG A 228 -16.30 -0.44 3.70
N THR A 229 -16.67 0.70 3.11
CA THR A 229 -15.79 1.80 2.73
C THR A 229 -15.82 2.93 3.78
N PHE A 230 -14.82 3.82 3.75
CA PHE A 230 -14.64 4.90 4.74
C PHE A 230 -14.83 6.31 4.16
N ALA A 231 -14.42 6.54 2.92
CA ALA A 231 -14.43 7.84 2.25
C ALA A 231 -15.37 7.87 1.04
N ILE A 232 -15.47 6.78 0.28
CA ILE A 232 -16.42 6.65 -0.84
C ILE A 232 -17.70 5.93 -0.39
N THR A 233 -18.80 6.14 -1.10
CA THR A 233 -19.99 5.28 -0.92
C THR A 233 -19.85 4.05 -1.83
N PRO A 234 -20.48 2.91 -1.48
CA PRO A 234 -20.48 1.72 -2.33
C PRO A 234 -21.00 1.97 -3.75
N GLU A 235 -21.84 2.99 -3.97
CA GLU A 235 -22.33 3.35 -5.31
C GLU A 235 -21.30 4.15 -6.15
N LYS A 236 -20.14 4.48 -5.56
CA LYS A 236 -19.02 5.19 -6.18
C LYS A 236 -17.77 4.33 -6.30
N THR A 237 -17.90 3.02 -6.16
CA THR A 237 -16.79 2.05 -6.28
C THR A 237 -16.42 1.77 -7.72
N SER A 238 -17.36 1.83 -8.67
CA SER A 238 -17.01 1.62 -10.08
C SER A 238 -16.40 2.86 -10.71
N SER A 239 -15.32 2.64 -11.44
CA SER A 239 -14.45 3.69 -11.94
C SER A 239 -14.75 4.15 -13.37
N ILE A 240 -15.43 3.31 -14.17
CA ILE A 240 -15.81 3.59 -15.57
C ILE A 240 -17.13 2.92 -15.95
N ASP A 241 -17.81 3.47 -16.96
CA ASP A 241 -18.96 2.76 -17.56
C ASP A 241 -18.49 1.49 -18.28
N PHE A 242 -19.25 0.40 -18.16
CA PHE A 242 -18.95 -0.89 -18.82
C PHE A 242 -18.72 -0.76 -20.32
N ASP A 243 -19.49 0.10 -20.99
CA ASP A 243 -19.38 0.34 -22.43
C ASP A 243 -18.06 1.03 -22.82
N SER A 244 -17.40 1.69 -21.85
CA SER A 244 -16.08 2.31 -22.02
C SER A 244 -14.94 1.33 -21.75
N ALA A 245 -15.23 0.14 -21.22
CA ALA A 245 -14.23 -0.90 -21.01
C ALA A 245 -13.75 -1.48 -22.34
N LEU A 246 -12.46 -1.80 -22.43
CA LEU A 246 -11.85 -2.39 -23.63
C LEU A 246 -12.58 -3.68 -24.04
N GLN A 247 -13.27 -3.63 -25.18
CA GLN A 247 -14.11 -4.73 -25.66
C GLN A 247 -13.26 -5.83 -26.29
N TYR A 248 -13.52 -7.08 -25.95
CA TYR A 248 -12.80 -8.22 -26.47
C TYR A 248 -12.90 -8.31 -28.00
N SER A 249 -11.78 -8.60 -28.67
CA SER A 249 -11.75 -8.86 -30.10
C SER A 249 -10.52 -9.69 -30.47
N THR A 250 -10.65 -10.54 -31.50
CA THR A 250 -9.53 -11.27 -32.12
C THR A 250 -9.09 -10.65 -33.45
N ASP A 251 -9.77 -9.59 -33.90
CA ASP A 251 -9.36 -8.84 -35.09
C ASP A 251 -8.01 -8.15 -34.81
N THR A 252 -7.01 -8.46 -35.63
CA THR A 252 -5.64 -7.92 -35.47
C THR A 252 -5.56 -6.41 -35.69
N SER A 253 -6.59 -5.79 -36.26
CA SER A 253 -6.72 -4.34 -36.38
C SER A 253 -7.44 -3.68 -35.20
N SER A 254 -8.00 -4.46 -34.28
CA SER A 254 -8.74 -3.95 -33.12
C SER A 254 -7.84 -3.34 -32.06
N GLU A 255 -8.39 -2.41 -31.29
CA GLU A 255 -7.71 -1.83 -30.13
C GLU A 255 -7.36 -2.91 -29.10
N TYR A 256 -8.23 -3.91 -28.91
CA TYR A 256 -7.99 -5.02 -27.98
C TYR A 256 -6.72 -5.80 -28.34
N TYR A 257 -6.61 -6.25 -29.60
CA TYR A 257 -5.44 -6.98 -30.08
C TYR A 257 -4.18 -6.12 -29.97
N ASN A 258 -4.26 -4.84 -30.34
CA ASN A 258 -3.12 -3.92 -30.26
C ASN A 258 -2.60 -3.76 -28.84
N GLN A 259 -3.48 -3.65 -27.84
CA GLN A 259 -3.09 -3.57 -26.42
C GLN A 259 -2.42 -4.87 -25.96
N MET A 260 -2.97 -6.04 -26.30
CA MET A 260 -2.37 -7.33 -25.93
C MET A 260 -1.00 -7.57 -26.61
N ASN A 261 -0.88 -7.21 -27.88
CA ASN A 261 0.40 -7.27 -28.60
C ASN A 261 1.44 -6.31 -28.00
N LYS A 262 1.02 -5.14 -27.49
CA LYS A 262 1.90 -4.23 -26.77
C LYS A 262 2.44 -4.86 -25.48
N VAL A 263 1.61 -5.57 -24.71
CA VAL A 263 2.06 -6.33 -23.53
C VAL A 263 3.13 -7.34 -23.91
N TYR A 264 2.87 -8.13 -24.95
CA TYR A 264 3.81 -9.12 -25.44
C TYR A 264 5.17 -8.50 -25.78
N GLN A 265 5.17 -7.38 -26.50
CA GLN A 265 6.41 -6.68 -26.89
C GLN A 265 7.19 -6.13 -25.68
N ILE A 266 6.50 -5.48 -24.74
CA ILE A 266 7.15 -4.93 -23.53
C ILE A 266 7.73 -6.06 -22.68
N ASN A 267 6.95 -7.13 -22.45
CA ASN A 267 7.40 -8.28 -21.67
C ASN A 267 8.61 -8.98 -22.32
N GLY A 268 8.60 -9.15 -23.64
CA GLY A 268 9.73 -9.72 -24.39
C GLY A 268 10.98 -8.85 -24.33
N ALA A 269 10.84 -7.52 -24.33
CA ALA A 269 11.95 -6.60 -24.14
C ALA A 269 12.51 -6.69 -22.71
N ALA A 270 11.63 -6.67 -21.71
CA ALA A 270 11.99 -6.72 -20.29
C ALA A 270 12.73 -8.01 -19.89
N ALA A 271 12.35 -9.14 -20.48
CA ALA A 271 13.01 -10.44 -20.24
C ALA A 271 14.52 -10.47 -20.56
N ASN A 272 15.06 -9.45 -21.24
CA ASN A 272 16.48 -9.30 -21.50
C ASN A 272 17.25 -8.57 -20.36
N GLY A 273 16.61 -8.31 -19.22
CA GLY A 273 17.25 -7.74 -18.03
C GLY A 273 17.49 -6.24 -18.12
N ASN A 274 16.47 -5.48 -18.51
CA ASN A 274 16.53 -4.01 -18.59
C ASN A 274 15.86 -3.35 -17.36
N GLU A 275 15.80 -2.01 -17.37
CA GLU A 275 15.13 -1.22 -16.32
C GLU A 275 13.65 -1.58 -16.14
N ASP A 276 12.93 -1.97 -17.21
CA ASP A 276 11.53 -2.38 -17.11
C ASP A 276 11.36 -3.64 -16.24
N LEU A 277 12.33 -4.57 -16.31
CA LEU A 277 12.34 -5.75 -15.43
C LEU A 277 12.51 -5.33 -13.97
N TRP A 278 13.44 -4.41 -13.68
CA TRP A 278 13.69 -3.96 -12.31
C TRP A 278 12.51 -3.22 -11.72
N ILE A 279 11.86 -2.35 -12.52
CA ILE A 279 10.63 -1.67 -12.11
C ILE A 279 9.54 -2.70 -11.81
N ALA A 280 9.41 -3.73 -12.64
CA ALA A 280 8.44 -4.79 -12.40
C ALA A 280 8.75 -5.60 -11.13
N GLU A 281 10.00 -6.02 -10.92
CA GLU A 281 10.37 -6.76 -9.73
C GLU A 281 10.22 -5.93 -8.45
N PHE A 282 10.51 -4.62 -8.52
CA PHE A 282 10.39 -3.70 -7.38
C PHE A 282 8.95 -3.55 -6.88
N TRP A 283 7.96 -3.52 -7.79
CA TRP A 283 6.56 -3.33 -7.44
C TRP A 283 5.76 -4.63 -7.35
N ALA A 284 6.40 -5.80 -7.51
CA ALA A 284 5.68 -7.07 -7.63
C ALA A 284 4.96 -7.45 -6.33
N ASP A 285 5.67 -7.38 -5.19
CA ASP A 285 5.12 -7.53 -3.83
C ASP A 285 4.16 -8.73 -3.60
N ASP A 286 4.24 -9.76 -4.44
CA ASP A 286 3.26 -10.86 -4.51
C ASP A 286 3.80 -12.19 -3.95
N VAL A 287 5.02 -12.23 -3.42
CA VAL A 287 5.66 -13.44 -2.86
C VAL A 287 5.65 -13.41 -1.32
N GLU A 288 4.72 -14.16 -0.71
CA GLU A 288 4.66 -14.36 0.75
C GLU A 288 5.98 -14.96 1.29
N GLY A 289 6.39 -14.55 2.49
CA GLY A 289 7.64 -14.94 3.15
C GLY A 289 8.90 -14.24 2.63
N LEU A 290 8.83 -13.59 1.45
CA LEU A 290 9.95 -12.89 0.82
C LEU A 290 9.72 -11.38 0.68
N MET A 291 8.51 -10.96 0.32
CA MET A 291 8.18 -9.57 0.01
C MET A 291 7.11 -9.05 0.98
N ILE A 292 7.08 -7.74 1.21
CA ILE A 292 5.88 -7.06 1.75
C ILE A 292 4.76 -7.08 0.70
N SER A 293 3.53 -6.80 1.10
CA SER A 293 2.37 -6.75 0.20
C SER A 293 2.31 -5.41 -0.55
N PRO A 294 1.56 -5.32 -1.67
CA PRO A 294 1.42 -4.05 -2.37
C PRO A 294 0.87 -2.91 -1.47
N PRO A 295 -0.12 -3.16 -0.58
CA PRO A 295 -0.51 -2.20 0.46
C PRO A 295 0.62 -1.87 1.45
N GLY A 296 1.38 -2.89 1.86
CA GLY A 296 2.53 -2.74 2.73
C GLY A 296 3.61 -1.83 2.13
N ARG A 297 3.82 -1.86 0.81
CA ARG A 297 4.75 -0.92 0.14
C ARG A 297 4.30 0.53 0.23
N GLN A 298 3.00 0.81 0.11
CA GLN A 298 2.47 2.16 0.30
C GLN A 298 2.66 2.65 1.74
N TYR A 299 2.52 1.74 2.70
CA TYR A 299 2.79 2.03 4.11
C TYR A 299 4.29 2.27 4.37
N SER A 300 5.18 1.46 3.79
CA SER A 300 6.63 1.65 3.85
C SER A 300 7.07 3.00 3.30
N ILE A 301 6.55 3.40 2.14
CA ILE A 301 6.79 4.75 1.57
C ILE A 301 6.28 5.82 2.54
N THR A 302 5.10 5.62 3.13
CA THR A 302 4.53 6.61 4.07
C THR A 302 5.38 6.76 5.34
N ASN A 303 5.96 5.67 5.85
CA ASN A 303 6.90 5.71 6.97
C ASN A 303 8.18 6.50 6.62
N GLN A 304 8.72 6.32 5.41
CA GLN A 304 9.84 7.15 4.93
C GLN A 304 9.45 8.64 4.84
N LEU A 305 8.21 8.97 4.46
CA LEU A 305 7.75 10.36 4.45
C LEU A 305 7.60 10.94 5.86
N ILE A 306 7.14 10.15 6.84
CA ILE A 306 7.06 10.57 8.25
C ILE A 306 8.45 10.97 8.74
N GLU A 307 9.47 10.16 8.42
CA GLU A 307 10.87 10.45 8.73
C GLU A 307 11.41 11.66 7.98
N GLN A 308 11.29 11.66 6.65
CA GLN A 308 11.85 12.68 5.78
C GLN A 308 11.34 14.09 6.13
N TYR A 309 10.09 14.20 6.56
CA TYR A 309 9.47 15.47 6.94
C TYR A 309 9.45 15.71 8.45
N ASP A 310 10.01 14.80 9.25
CA ASP A 310 10.07 14.87 10.72
C ASP A 310 8.72 15.26 11.32
N LEU A 311 7.67 14.50 10.96
CA LEU A 311 6.30 14.84 11.34
C LEU A 311 6.07 14.67 12.84
N ASP A 312 5.30 15.58 13.45
CA ASP A 312 4.73 15.35 14.77
C ASP A 312 3.66 14.24 14.74
N TYR A 313 3.37 13.65 15.91
CA TYR A 313 2.56 12.42 16.01
C TYR A 313 1.13 12.62 15.54
N ASP A 314 0.57 13.82 15.70
CA ASP A 314 -0.78 14.17 15.28
C ASP A 314 -0.92 14.12 13.75
N LYS A 315 0.05 14.71 13.03
CA LYS A 315 0.15 14.66 11.57
C LYS A 315 0.48 13.26 11.07
N ALA A 316 1.37 12.53 11.75
CA ALA A 316 1.71 11.17 11.39
C ALA A 316 0.48 10.25 11.49
N LEU A 317 -0.25 10.28 12.62
CA LEU A 317 -1.47 9.49 12.80
C LEU A 317 -2.56 9.87 11.81
N GLU A 318 -2.72 11.17 11.50
CA GLU A 318 -3.65 11.62 10.47
C GLU A 318 -3.27 11.05 9.09
N LEU A 319 -2.00 11.13 8.70
CA LEU A 319 -1.50 10.62 7.43
C LEU A 319 -1.75 9.11 7.30
N LEU A 320 -1.43 8.35 8.35
CA LEU A 320 -1.62 6.91 8.40
C LEU A 320 -3.09 6.49 8.37
N LEU A 321 -3.96 7.20 9.10
CA LEU A 321 -5.41 6.97 9.07
C LEU A 321 -5.95 7.12 7.66
N ARG A 322 -5.59 8.24 7.03
CA ARG A 322 -6.05 8.59 5.69
C ARG A 322 -5.53 7.60 4.64
N LEU A 323 -4.27 7.19 4.76
CA LEU A 323 -3.70 6.12 3.93
C LEU A 323 -4.51 4.84 4.07
N GLY A 324 -4.72 4.35 5.30
CA GLY A 324 -5.47 3.11 5.55
C GLY A 324 -6.89 3.16 4.95
N PHE A 325 -7.61 4.26 5.14
CA PHE A 325 -8.94 4.45 4.54
C PHE A 325 -8.89 4.46 3.01
N ALA A 326 -7.93 5.17 2.42
CA ALA A 326 -7.77 5.23 0.97
C ALA A 326 -7.43 3.86 0.37
N LEU A 327 -6.53 3.09 1.01
CA LEU A 327 -6.14 1.76 0.55
C LEU A 327 -7.32 0.78 0.62
N ASN A 328 -8.10 0.79 1.71
CA ASN A 328 -9.29 -0.06 1.85
C ASN A 328 -10.33 0.26 0.77
N ASP A 329 -10.68 1.54 0.61
CA ASP A 329 -11.69 1.95 -0.37
C ASP A 329 -11.25 1.66 -1.81
N ALA A 330 -9.96 1.86 -2.11
CA ALA A 330 -9.39 1.51 -3.39
C ALA A 330 -9.44 0.00 -3.64
N ALA A 331 -9.22 -0.85 -2.62
CA ALA A 331 -9.38 -2.30 -2.75
C ALA A 331 -10.85 -2.70 -3.00
N VAL A 332 -11.82 -2.10 -2.30
CA VAL A 332 -13.25 -2.35 -2.56
C VAL A 332 -13.61 -1.99 -4.01
N SER A 333 -13.20 -0.80 -4.47
CA SER A 333 -13.40 -0.32 -5.84
C SER A 333 -12.76 -1.22 -6.90
N ALA A 334 -11.48 -1.53 -6.70
CA ALA A 334 -10.69 -2.40 -7.56
C ALA A 334 -11.33 -3.78 -7.76
N TRP A 335 -11.79 -4.40 -6.68
CA TRP A 335 -12.40 -5.73 -6.74
C TRP A 335 -13.82 -5.69 -7.32
N ASP A 336 -14.57 -4.62 -7.08
CA ASP A 336 -15.87 -4.41 -7.75
C ASP A 336 -15.70 -4.41 -9.27
N ASP A 337 -14.76 -3.63 -9.81
CA ASP A 337 -14.47 -3.59 -11.24
C ASP A 337 -13.90 -4.93 -11.75
N LYS A 338 -12.99 -5.56 -11.00
CA LYS A 338 -12.38 -6.85 -11.36
C LYS A 338 -13.44 -7.93 -11.62
N TYR A 339 -14.43 -8.02 -10.73
CA TYR A 339 -15.48 -9.02 -10.80
C TYR A 339 -16.69 -8.58 -11.65
N THR A 340 -16.91 -7.28 -11.84
CA THR A 340 -17.92 -6.75 -12.76
C THR A 340 -17.53 -6.96 -14.22
N TYR A 341 -16.29 -6.64 -14.61
CA TYR A 341 -15.84 -6.79 -15.99
C TYR A 341 -15.31 -8.19 -16.31
N ASN A 342 -14.80 -8.89 -15.30
CA ASN A 342 -14.26 -10.25 -15.36
C ASN A 342 -13.42 -10.51 -16.64
N LYS A 343 -12.51 -9.59 -16.97
CA LYS A 343 -11.69 -9.65 -18.20
C LYS A 343 -10.61 -10.73 -18.09
N GLU A 344 -10.37 -11.43 -19.18
CA GLU A 344 -9.28 -12.41 -19.27
C GLU A 344 -7.89 -11.80 -19.03
N ARG A 345 -6.94 -12.65 -18.61
CA ARG A 345 -5.53 -12.25 -18.45
C ARG A 345 -4.86 -12.18 -19.84
N PRO A 346 -3.95 -11.23 -20.09
CA PRO A 346 -3.22 -11.18 -21.35
C PRO A 346 -2.39 -12.43 -21.61
N SER A 347 -1.90 -13.13 -20.57
CA SER A 347 -1.17 -14.40 -20.74
C SER A 347 -1.98 -15.40 -21.55
N ASN A 348 -3.28 -15.49 -21.28
CA ASN A 348 -4.17 -16.44 -21.95
C ASN A 348 -4.39 -16.00 -23.41
N TYR A 349 -4.71 -14.72 -23.62
CA TYR A 349 -4.91 -14.18 -24.97
C TYR A 349 -3.65 -14.27 -25.84
N ILE A 350 -2.49 -13.87 -25.32
CA ILE A 350 -1.22 -13.90 -26.05
C ILE A 350 -0.88 -15.33 -26.44
N THR A 351 -1.02 -16.28 -25.52
CA THR A 351 -0.76 -17.70 -25.80
C THR A 351 -1.68 -18.25 -26.89
N GLU A 352 -2.93 -17.82 -26.93
CA GLU A 352 -3.91 -18.32 -27.90
C GLU A 352 -3.79 -17.64 -29.28
N TYR A 353 -3.55 -16.33 -29.33
CA TYR A 353 -3.71 -15.52 -30.55
C TYR A 353 -2.43 -14.86 -31.08
N ILE A 354 -1.33 -14.87 -30.32
CA ILE A 354 -0.09 -14.15 -30.68
C ILE A 354 1.12 -15.09 -30.70
N ASP A 355 1.41 -15.78 -29.59
CA ASP A 355 2.59 -16.63 -29.43
C ASP A 355 2.27 -17.83 -28.52
N ALA A 356 2.05 -18.99 -29.13
CA ALA A 356 1.72 -20.23 -28.42
C ALA A 356 2.87 -20.80 -27.58
N ASP A 357 4.11 -20.37 -27.83
CA ASP A 357 5.30 -20.83 -27.13
C ASP A 357 5.72 -19.87 -25.99
N LEU A 358 4.86 -18.91 -25.64
CA LEU A 358 5.11 -17.94 -24.58
C LEU A 358 5.52 -18.64 -23.28
N ARG A 359 6.78 -18.48 -22.89
CA ARG A 359 7.30 -19.05 -21.64
C ARG A 359 6.82 -18.25 -20.44
N GLN A 360 5.90 -18.83 -19.68
CA GLN A 360 5.27 -18.23 -18.50
C GLN A 360 6.23 -17.85 -17.36
N THR A 361 7.49 -18.31 -17.41
CA THR A 361 8.52 -18.14 -16.38
C THR A 361 8.91 -16.70 -16.05
N TYR A 362 8.69 -15.74 -16.94
CA TYR A 362 8.89 -14.31 -16.66
C TYR A 362 7.58 -13.57 -16.35
N LEU A 363 6.42 -14.17 -16.63
CA LEU A 363 5.13 -13.47 -16.63
C LEU A 363 4.43 -13.45 -15.27
N GLY A 364 4.78 -14.36 -14.34
CA GLY A 364 4.18 -14.38 -13.01
C GLY A 364 4.44 -13.11 -12.20
N LEU A 365 5.67 -12.57 -12.27
CA LEU A 365 6.07 -11.32 -11.61
C LEU A 365 5.81 -10.09 -12.49
N LEU A 366 6.00 -10.17 -13.81
CA LEU A 366 5.88 -9.01 -14.73
C LEU A 366 4.42 -8.64 -15.07
N MET A 367 3.47 -9.59 -15.08
CA MET A 367 2.08 -9.29 -15.47
C MET A 367 1.21 -8.68 -14.39
N ALA A 368 1.63 -8.69 -13.12
CA ALA A 368 0.96 -7.88 -12.11
C ALA A 368 1.07 -6.37 -12.43
N LEU A 369 2.13 -5.97 -13.15
CA LEU A 369 2.52 -4.56 -13.31
C LEU A 369 2.44 -4.03 -14.73
N ILE A 370 2.57 -4.88 -15.74
CA ILE A 370 2.53 -4.47 -17.15
C ILE A 370 1.20 -4.90 -17.77
N LEU A 371 0.10 -4.41 -17.20
CA LEU A 371 -1.22 -4.46 -17.82
C LEU A 371 -1.57 -3.10 -18.41
N PRO A 372 -1.72 -2.98 -19.75
CA PRO A 372 -2.23 -1.78 -20.36
C PRO A 372 -3.76 -1.78 -20.23
N PHE A 373 -4.22 -0.75 -19.51
CA PHE A 373 -5.53 -0.09 -19.64
C PHE A 373 -6.80 -0.93 -19.39
N GLN A 374 -7.23 -0.93 -18.13
CA GLN A 374 -8.45 -0.24 -17.62
C GLN A 374 -8.96 -0.84 -16.31
N VAL A 375 -8.48 -2.02 -15.90
CA VAL A 375 -8.98 -2.64 -14.66
C VAL A 375 -7.88 -2.78 -13.60
N ILE A 376 -6.71 -3.34 -13.94
CA ILE A 376 -5.61 -3.51 -12.96
C ILE A 376 -4.66 -2.31 -12.90
N HIS A 377 -4.43 -1.65 -14.03
CA HIS A 377 -3.91 -0.28 -13.96
C HIS A 377 -4.88 0.57 -13.17
N LEU A 378 -6.20 0.38 -13.20
CA LEU A 378 -7.07 1.11 -12.29
C LEU A 378 -6.96 0.70 -10.82
N VAL A 379 -6.53 -0.51 -10.46
CA VAL A 379 -6.26 -0.85 -9.05
C VAL A 379 -4.98 -0.17 -8.56
N MET A 380 -3.85 -0.35 -9.24
CA MET A 380 -2.59 0.29 -8.82
C MET A 380 -2.53 1.78 -9.15
N LEU A 381 -3.10 2.23 -10.27
CA LEU A 381 -3.27 3.63 -10.64
C LEU A 381 -4.45 4.27 -9.89
N HIS A 382 -5.52 3.60 -9.43
CA HIS A 382 -6.39 4.22 -8.40
C HIS A 382 -5.68 4.22 -7.06
N LEU A 383 -4.92 3.20 -6.67
CA LEU A 383 -4.13 3.27 -5.45
C LEU A 383 -3.10 4.42 -5.53
N LEU A 384 -2.44 4.60 -6.68
CA LEU A 384 -1.45 5.66 -6.97
C LEU A 384 -2.04 7.02 -7.36
N VAL A 385 -3.24 7.10 -7.95
CA VAL A 385 -3.96 8.36 -8.31
C VAL A 385 -4.87 8.78 -7.19
N CYS A 386 -5.49 7.87 -6.44
CA CYS A 386 -5.97 8.18 -5.10
C CYS A 386 -4.78 8.63 -4.28
N LEU A 387 -3.65 7.91 -4.18
CA LEU A 387 -2.46 8.47 -3.51
C LEU A 387 -2.03 9.80 -4.13
N GLN A 388 -1.92 9.99 -5.45
CA GLN A 388 -1.42 11.26 -5.99
C GLN A 388 -2.40 12.41 -5.82
N VAL A 389 -3.70 12.21 -6.01
CA VAL A 389 -4.74 13.22 -5.73
C VAL A 389 -4.79 13.49 -4.24
N TYR A 390 -4.59 12.47 -3.40
CA TYR A 390 -4.64 12.58 -1.95
C TYR A 390 -3.36 13.23 -1.40
N LEU A 391 -2.17 12.81 -1.81
CA LEU A 391 -0.88 13.46 -1.55
C LEU A 391 -0.87 14.89 -2.13
N TYR A 392 -1.35 15.13 -3.35
CA TYR A 392 -1.33 16.46 -3.98
C TYR A 392 -2.35 17.46 -3.40
N HIS A 393 -3.53 17.00 -2.96
CA HIS A 393 -4.51 17.86 -2.29
C HIS A 393 -4.39 17.90 -0.76
N PHE A 394 -3.86 16.86 -0.12
CA PHE A 394 -3.80 16.76 1.35
C PHE A 394 -2.40 16.79 1.96
N LEU A 395 -1.31 16.36 1.30
CA LEU A 395 0.04 16.62 1.85
C LEU A 395 0.48 18.07 1.65
N ARG A 396 -0.03 18.79 0.64
CA ARG A 396 0.32 20.20 0.41
C ARG A 396 -0.01 21.16 1.59
N PRO A 397 -1.03 20.89 2.42
CA PRO A 397 -1.21 21.63 3.68
C PRO A 397 -0.51 21.01 4.91
N ILE A 398 0.02 19.78 4.82
CA ILE A 398 0.67 19.07 5.94
C ILE A 398 2.20 19.27 5.93
N ILE A 399 2.80 19.25 4.72
CA ILE A 399 4.16 19.68 4.36
C ILE A 399 4.13 21.18 4.04
#